data_AF-A0A965LIW8-F1
#
_entry.id   AF-A0A965LIW8-F1
#
_cell.length_a   1.000
_cell.length_b   1.000
_cell.length_c   1.000
_cell.angle_alpha   90.00
_cell.angle_beta   90.00
_cell.angle_gamma   90.00
#
_symmetry.space_group_name_H-M   'P 1'
#
loop_
_entity.id
_entity.type
_entity.pdbx_description
1 polymer ?
#
loop_
_entity_poly.entity_id
_entity_poly.type
_entity_poly.pdbx_seq_one_letter_code
_entity_poly.pdbx_strand_id
1 'polypeptide(L)'
;MGKVELNIGIDPELVEQAGRLGISIAGMDERALRLHLQKVDPAGAEARALRWAEENAEAIKEHNAFVEKHGLLSDHIRPWWL
;
A
#
# COMPACT_ATOMS: atom_id res chain seq x y z
N MET A 1 -30.77 10.80 13.34
CA MET A 1 -29.48 11.52 13.26
C MET A 1 -28.52 10.65 12.48
N GLY A 2 -28.47 10.84 11.16
CA GLY A 2 -27.68 10.00 10.26
C GLY A 2 -26.19 10.24 10.51
N LYS A 3 -25.44 9.16 10.77
CA LYS A 3 -24.00 9.23 10.95
C LYS A 3 -23.40 9.62 9.60
N VAL A 4 -22.80 10.81 9.56
CA VAL A 4 -22.11 11.31 8.38
C VAL A 4 -20.80 10.52 8.25
N GLU A 5 -20.81 9.46 7.43
CA GLU A 5 -19.60 8.73 7.07
C GLU A 5 -18.84 9.53 6.01
N LEU A 6 -18.10 10.54 6.45
CA LEU A 6 -17.13 11.24 5.61
C LEU A 6 -15.92 10.33 5.40
N ASN A 7 -16.06 9.37 4.50
CA ASN A 7 -14.98 8.48 4.10
C ASN A 7 -14.13 9.13 3.00
N ILE A 8 -13.53 10.29 3.29
CA ILE A 8 -12.78 11.10 2.30
C ILE A 8 -11.30 10.64 2.18
N GLY A 9 -10.86 9.65 2.98
CA GLY A 9 -9.46 9.21 3.00
C GLY A 9 -9.20 7.74 2.67
N ILE A 10 -10.22 6.87 2.66
CA ILE A 10 -9.99 5.44 2.43
C ILE A 10 -10.01 5.15 0.94
N ASP A 11 -8.98 4.44 0.47
CA ASP A 11 -8.88 3.91 -0.87
C ASP A 11 -10.19 3.18 -1.29
N PRO A 12 -10.85 3.61 -2.37
CA PRO A 12 -12.12 3.03 -2.81
C PRO A 12 -12.01 1.53 -3.14
N GLU A 13 -10.83 1.05 -3.56
CA GLU A 13 -10.61 -0.37 -3.83
C GLU A 13 -10.69 -1.21 -2.54
N LEU A 14 -10.23 -0.66 -1.40
CA LEU A 14 -10.35 -1.32 -0.09
C LEU A 14 -11.82 -1.38 0.37
N VAL A 15 -12.61 -0.34 0.12
CA VAL A 15 -14.04 -0.32 0.45
C VAL A 15 -14.80 -1.35 -0.38
N GLU A 16 -14.51 -1.43 -1.68
CA GLU A 16 -15.12 -2.42 -2.57
C GLU A 16 -14.78 -3.85 -2.14
N GLN A 17 -13.52 -4.12 -1.80
CA GLN A 17 -13.08 -5.43 -1.30
C GLN A 17 -13.79 -5.78 0.02
N ALA A 18 -13.87 -4.84 0.96
CA ALA A 18 -14.59 -5.05 2.22
C ALA A 18 -16.07 -5.34 1.99
N GLY A 19 -16.71 -4.63 1.06
CA GLY A 19 -18.10 -4.87 0.64
C GLY A 19 -18.32 -6.27 0.07
N ARG A 20 -17.42 -6.76 -0.78
CA ARG A 20 -17.46 -8.14 -1.32
C ARG A 20 -17.33 -9.20 -0.23
N LEU A 21 -16.51 -8.94 0.78
CA LEU A 21 -16.25 -9.86 1.90
C LEU A 21 -17.25 -9.71 3.06
N GLY A 22 -18.20 -8.77 2.97
CA GLY A 22 -19.17 -8.49 4.05
C GLY A 22 -18.53 -7.91 5.32
N ILE A 23 -17.34 -7.30 5.20
CA ILE A 23 -16.60 -6.71 6.30
C ILE A 23 -17.11 -5.29 6.55
N SER A 24 -17.50 -5.01 7.80
CA SER A 24 -17.89 -3.67 8.21
C SER A 24 -16.66 -2.75 8.30
N ILE A 25 -16.72 -1.62 7.60
CA ILE A 25 -15.70 -0.56 7.65
C ILE A 25 -15.96 0.44 8.79
N ALA A 26 -17.10 0.33 9.48
CA ALA A 26 -17.52 1.29 10.49
C ALA A 26 -16.53 1.34 11.66
N GLY A 27 -15.94 2.51 11.90
CA GLY A 27 -14.95 2.70 12.97
C GLY A 27 -13.54 2.21 12.65
N MET A 28 -13.27 1.79 11.40
CA MET A 28 -11.92 1.51 10.93
C MET A 28 -11.33 2.72 10.22
N ASP A 29 -10.06 3.01 10.49
CA ASP A 29 -9.24 3.83 9.59
C ASP A 29 -8.69 2.98 8.43
N GLU A 30 -8.12 3.63 7.41
CA GLU A 30 -7.60 2.96 6.22
C GLU A 30 -6.52 1.91 6.56
N ARG A 31 -5.64 2.21 7.52
CA ARG A 31 -4.56 1.31 7.91
C ARG A 31 -5.12 0.06 8.57
N ALA A 32 -6.08 0.23 9.48
CA ALA A 32 -6.78 -0.86 10.14
C ALA A 32 -7.52 -1.73 9.11
N LEU A 33 -8.23 -1.11 8.17
CA LEU A 33 -8.93 -1.81 7.09
C LEU A 33 -7.98 -2.59 6.20
N ARG A 34 -6.86 -1.98 5.76
CA ARG A 34 -5.85 -2.63 4.92
C ARG A 34 -5.22 -3.84 5.62
N LEU A 35 -4.85 -3.71 6.89
CA LEU A 35 -4.30 -4.82 7.67
C LEU A 35 -5.32 -5.95 7.88
N HIS A 36 -6.59 -5.60 8.06
CA HIS A 36 -7.65 -6.59 8.19
C HIS A 36 -7.87 -7.35 6.88
N LEU A 37 -7.96 -6.64 5.75
CA LEU A 37 -8.11 -7.23 4.42
C LEU A 37 -6.92 -8.11 4.03
N GLN A 38 -5.68 -7.73 4.36
CA GLN A 38 -4.50 -8.58 4.15
C GLN A 38 -4.58 -9.92 4.89
N LYS A 39 -5.23 -9.96 6.06
CA LYS A 39 -5.38 -11.19 6.83
C LYS A 39 -6.52 -12.07 6.32
N VAL A 40 -7.63 -11.47 5.91
CA VAL A 40 -8.85 -12.20 5.51
C VAL A 40 -8.81 -12.60 4.03
N ASP A 41 -8.18 -11.79 3.18
CA ASP A 41 -8.05 -12.02 1.74
C ASP A 41 -6.63 -11.68 1.26
N PRO A 42 -5.65 -12.57 1.53
CA PRO A 42 -4.27 -12.39 1.11
C PRO A 42 -4.14 -12.38 -0.42
N ALA A 43 -4.96 -13.15 -1.14
CA ALA A 43 -4.95 -13.19 -2.60
C ALA A 43 -5.35 -11.84 -3.21
N GLY A 44 -6.36 -11.18 -2.67
CA GLY A 44 -6.73 -9.82 -3.08
C GLY A 44 -5.61 -8.80 -2.81
N ALA A 45 -4.89 -8.95 -1.69
CA ALA A 45 -3.74 -8.09 -1.38
C ALA A 45 -2.56 -8.32 -2.34
N GLU A 46 -2.26 -9.57 -2.68
CA GLU A 46 -1.22 -9.93 -3.65
C GLU A 46 -1.55 -9.41 -5.05
N ALA A 47 -2.80 -9.56 -5.51
CA ALA A 47 -3.23 -9.06 -6.81
C ALA A 47 -3.04 -7.53 -6.93
N ARG A 48 -3.34 -6.78 -5.86
CA ARG A 48 -3.07 -5.33 -5.82
C ARG A 48 -1.59 -5.00 -5.83
N ALA A 49 -0.79 -5.75 -5.06
CA ALA A 49 0.65 -5.55 -5.05
C ALA A 49 1.28 -5.80 -6.42
N LEU A 50 0.81 -6.82 -7.14
CA LEU A 50 1.23 -7.12 -8.50
C LEU A 50 0.84 -6.00 -9.47
N ARG A 51 -0.42 -5.57 -9.47
CA ARG A 51 -0.89 -4.44 -10.30
C ARG A 51 -0.08 -3.17 -10.04
N TRP A 52 0.14 -2.83 -8.77
CA TRP A 52 0.97 -1.68 -8.41
C TRP A 52 2.39 -1.82 -8.97
N ALA A 53 3.00 -3.00 -8.86
CA ALA A 53 4.33 -3.26 -9.39
C ALA A 53 4.38 -3.14 -10.92
N GLU A 54 3.36 -3.60 -11.63
CA GLU A 54 3.22 -3.47 -13.08
C GLU A 54 3.05 -2.00 -13.50
N GLU A 55 2.14 -1.27 -12.84
CA GLU A 55 1.88 0.15 -13.08
C GLU A 55 3.12 1.03 -12.82
N ASN A 56 3.97 0.62 -11.86
CA ASN A 56 5.17 1.36 -11.47
C ASN A 56 6.47 0.75 -12.05
N ALA A 57 6.38 -0.25 -12.93
CA ALA A 57 7.55 -1.00 -13.41
C ALA A 57 8.60 -0.11 -14.08
N GLU A 58 8.17 0.87 -14.87
CA GLU A 58 9.06 1.83 -15.53
C GLU A 58 9.78 2.73 -14.51
N ALA A 59 9.03 3.34 -13.59
CA ALA A 59 9.59 4.19 -12.54
C ALA A 59 10.57 3.42 -11.64
N ILE A 60 10.23 2.17 -11.29
CA ILE A 60 11.12 1.28 -10.54
C ILE A 60 12.40 1.00 -11.34
N LYS A 61 12.29 0.72 -12.64
CA LYS A 61 13.44 0.48 -13.51
C LYS A 61 14.35 1.70 -13.62
N GLU A 62 13.79 2.88 -13.84
CA GLU A 62 14.57 4.13 -13.90
C GLU A 62 15.27 4.42 -12.57
N HIS A 63 14.56 4.27 -11.46
CA HIS A 63 15.13 4.44 -10.13
C HIS A 63 16.27 3.45 -9.87
N ASN A 64 16.08 2.18 -10.22
CA ASN A 64 17.12 1.16 -10.08
C ASN A 64 18.34 1.46 -10.96
N ALA A 65 18.15 1.91 -12.20
CA ALA A 65 19.25 2.30 -13.08
C ALA A 65 20.01 3.53 -12.53
N PHE A 66 19.31 4.48 -11.93
CA PHE A 66 19.93 5.62 -11.25
C PHE A 66 20.78 5.14 -10.07
N VAL A 67 20.23 4.28 -9.21
CA VAL A 67 20.95 3.70 -8.05
C VAL A 67 22.16 2.88 -8.52
N GLU A 68 22.04 2.08 -9.56
CA GLU A 68 23.15 1.29 -10.11
C GLU A 68 24.28 2.20 -10.63
N LYS A 69 23.93 3.31 -11.28
CA LYS A 69 24.90 4.27 -11.81
C LYS A 69 25.57 5.13 -10.74
N HIS A 70 24.82 5.52 -9.70
CA HIS A 70 25.24 6.55 -8.76
C HIS A 70 25.53 6.04 -7.35
N GLY A 71 25.17 4.79 -7.03
CA GLY A 71 25.24 4.23 -5.68
C GLY A 71 24.16 4.80 -4.75
N LEU A 72 24.15 4.32 -3.50
CA LEU A 72 23.26 4.85 -2.47
C LEU A 72 23.98 5.92 -1.65
N LEU A 73 23.25 6.92 -1.17
CA LEU A 73 23.79 7.92 -0.23
C LEU A 73 24.40 7.25 1.02
N SER A 74 23.78 6.16 1.48
CA SER A 74 24.25 5.37 2.62
C SER A 74 25.63 4.75 2.41
N ASP A 75 26.07 4.53 1.17
CA ASP A 75 27.42 4.02 0.89
C ASP A 75 28.49 5.04 1.25
N HIS A 76 28.15 6.32 1.26
CA HIS A 76 29.06 7.42 1.56
C HIS A 76 28.94 7.94 2.99
N ILE A 77 27.83 7.62 3.67
CA ILE A 77 27.52 8.11 5.01
C ILE A 77 27.19 6.92 5.92
N ARG A 78 28.10 5.94 5.98
CA ARG A 78 28.00 4.85 6.96
C ARG A 78 28.61 5.32 8.29
N PRO A 79 27.82 5.64 9.33
CA PRO A 79 28.37 5.96 10.63
C PRO A 79 28.92 4.69 11.31
N TRP A 80 29.91 4.87 12.18
CA TRP A 80 30.64 3.78 12.84
C TRP A 80 29.83 2.98 13.89
N TRP A 81 28.56 3.31 14.10
CA TRP A 81 27.65 2.66 15.05
C TRP A 81 26.52 1.85 14.37
N LEU A 82 26.62 1.61 13.07
CA LEU A 82 25.79 0.70 12.25
C LEU A 82 26.69 -0.33 11.56
#